data_AF-A0A2E3NTQ4-F1
#
_entry.id   AF-A0A2E3NTQ4-F1
#
_cell.length_a   1.000
_cell.length_b   1.000
_cell.length_c   1.000
_cell.angle_alpha   90.00
_cell.angle_beta   90.00
_cell.angle_gamma   90.00
#
_symmetry.space_group_name_H-M   'P 1'
#
loop_
_entity.id
_entity.type
_entity.pdbx_description
1 polymer ?
#
loop_
_entity_poly.entity_id
_entity_poly.type
_entity_poly.pdbx_seq_one_letter_code
_entity_poly.pdbx_strand_id
1 'polypeptide(L)'
;MIIAVLVVFCLGVALAFTNTEHVTVDLLVAEFSGPLIFWMVLELLVIVVVMVLISALRVTRLKRQIRRQSRQIKDQEAELKNLRNLPIHDV
;
A
#
# COMPACT_ATOMS: atom_id res chain seq x y z
N MET A 1 -0.85 -19.82 5.80
CA MET A 1 -1.17 -18.63 4.96
C MET A 1 -1.08 -18.94 3.48
N ILE A 2 0.10 -19.26 2.93
CA ILE A 2 0.26 -19.48 1.47
C ILE A 2 -0.62 -20.64 0.94
N ILE A 3 -0.68 -21.77 1.67
CA ILE A 3 -1.53 -22.91 1.27
C ILE A 3 -3.01 -22.52 1.26
N ALA A 4 -3.49 -21.77 2.26
CA ALA A 4 -4.88 -21.31 2.30
C ALA A 4 -5.20 -20.34 1.15
N VAL A 5 -4.28 -19.45 0.80
CA VAL A 5 -4.41 -18.57 -0.37
C VAL A 5 -4.49 -19.37 -1.67
N LEU A 6 -3.64 -20.40 -1.82
CA LEU A 6 -3.69 -21.29 -2.98
C LEU A 6 -5.00 -22.07 -3.07
N VAL A 7 -5.50 -22.59 -1.94
CA VAL A 7 -6.79 -23.31 -1.91
C VAL A 7 -7.94 -22.40 -2.30
N VAL A 8 -8.03 -21.19 -1.73
CA VAL A 8 -9.07 -20.22 -2.07
C VAL A 8 -8.97 -19.80 -3.54
N PHE A 9 -7.76 -19.60 -4.06
CA PHE A 9 -7.54 -19.28 -5.47
C PHE A 9 -8.02 -20.41 -6.40
N CYS A 10 -7.62 -21.66 -6.13
CA CYS A 10 -8.05 -22.81 -6.92
C CYS A 10 -9.57 -23.00 -6.88
N LEU A 11 -10.20 -22.80 -5.73
CA LEU A 11 -11.66 -22.84 -5.61
C LEU A 11 -12.33 -21.73 -6.41
N GLY A 12 -11.80 -20.51 -6.34
CA GLY A 12 -12.30 -19.37 -7.13
C GLY A 12 -12.22 -19.64 -8.63
N VAL A 13 -11.10 -20.19 -9.12
CA VAL A 13 -10.92 -20.57 -10.53
C VAL A 13 -11.86 -21.73 -10.91
N ALA A 14 -12.03 -22.74 -10.06
CA ALA A 14 -12.92 -23.85 -10.36
C ALA A 14 -14.39 -23.39 -10.50
N LEU A 15 -14.85 -22.52 -9.60
CA LEU A 15 -16.19 -21.94 -9.64
C LEU A 15 -16.37 -20.99 -10.83
N ALA A 16 -15.32 -20.27 -11.21
CA ALA A 16 -15.31 -19.44 -12.41
C ALA A 16 -15.55 -20.21 -13.70
N PHE A 17 -14.88 -21.35 -13.85
CA PHE A 17 -14.96 -22.15 -15.08
C PHE A 17 -16.32 -22.82 -15.25
N THR A 18 -17.01 -23.14 -14.15
CA THR A 18 -18.31 -23.80 -14.20
C THR A 18 -19.48 -22.82 -14.26
N ASN A 19 -19.28 -21.57 -13.85
CA ASN A 19 -20.31 -20.54 -13.84
C ASN A 19 -20.04 -19.48 -14.92
N THR A 20 -20.58 -19.72 -16.12
CA THR A 20 -20.59 -18.76 -17.25
C THR A 20 -21.85 -17.90 -17.28
N GLU A 21 -22.59 -17.87 -16.18
CA GLU A 21 -23.82 -17.12 -16.08
C GLU A 21 -23.53 -15.62 -16.19
N HIS A 22 -24.33 -14.95 -17.03
CA HIS A 22 -24.27 -13.51 -17.17
C HIS A 22 -25.01 -12.87 -16.01
N VAL A 23 -24.28 -12.06 -15.24
CA VAL A 23 -24.82 -11.29 -14.14
C VAL A 23 -24.76 -9.82 -14.51
N THR A 24 -25.82 -9.10 -14.14
CA THR A 24 -25.89 -7.67 -14.35
C THR A 24 -25.50 -6.94 -13.07
N VAL A 25 -24.51 -6.06 -13.20
CA VAL A 25 -24.06 -5.15 -12.15
C VAL A 25 -24.71 -3.80 -12.40
N ASP A 26 -25.70 -3.48 -11.57
CA ASP A 26 -26.40 -2.21 -11.59
C ASP A 26 -25.72 -1.23 -10.62
N LEU A 27 -25.08 -0.19 -11.17
CA LEU A 27 -24.50 0.91 -10.42
C LEU A 27 -25.44 2.12 -10.50
N LEU A 28 -25.32 3.02 -9.53
CA LEU A 28 -26.16 4.22 -9.40
C LEU A 28 -26.32 5.07 -10.68
N VAL A 29 -25.39 4.96 -11.63
CA VAL A 29 -25.34 5.73 -12.88
C VAL A 29 -25.13 4.88 -14.14
N ALA A 30 -24.91 3.56 -14.00
CA ALA A 30 -24.54 2.71 -15.12
C ALA A 30 -24.84 1.24 -14.83
N GLU A 31 -25.26 0.50 -15.86
CA GLU A 31 -25.55 -0.93 -15.77
C GLU A 31 -24.59 -1.68 -16.71
N PHE A 32 -23.99 -2.76 -16.21
CA PHE A 32 -23.07 -3.57 -16.99
C PHE A 32 -23.42 -5.05 -16.87
N SER A 33 -23.51 -5.75 -17.99
CA SER A 33 -23.74 -7.21 -18.01
C SER A 33 -22.48 -7.93 -18.46
N GLY A 34 -22.14 -9.01 -17.76
CA GLY A 34 -20.99 -9.85 -18.10
C GLY A 34 -20.95 -11.11 -17.24
N PRO A 35 -20.05 -12.05 -17.54
CA PRO A 35 -19.88 -13.25 -16.73
C PRO A 35 -19.54 -12.89 -15.28
N LEU A 36 -20.14 -13.58 -14.30
CA LEU A 36 -19.90 -13.31 -12.88
C LEU A 36 -18.41 -13.27 -12.52
N ILE A 37 -17.62 -14.20 -13.08
CA ILE A 37 -16.18 -14.25 -12.83
C ILE A 37 -15.45 -12.97 -13.23
N PHE A 38 -15.83 -12.36 -14.35
CA PHE A 38 -15.18 -11.15 -14.83
C PHE A 38 -15.31 -10.04 -13.78
N TRP A 39 -16.52 -9.87 -13.22
CA TRP A 39 -16.78 -8.89 -12.18
C TRP A 39 -16.04 -9.18 -10.88
N MET A 40 -16.01 -10.45 -10.44
CA MET A 40 -15.29 -10.84 -9.23
C MET A 40 -13.77 -10.59 -9.33
N VAL A 41 -13.17 -10.94 -10.48
CA VAL A 41 -11.73 -10.70 -10.71
C VAL A 41 -11.44 -9.20 -10.81
N LEU A 42 -12.30 -8.44 -11.50
CA LEU A 42 -12.16 -7.00 -11.61
C LEU A 42 -12.23 -6.31 -10.25
N GLU A 43 -13.21 -6.66 -9.41
CA GLU A 43 -13.36 -6.13 -8.05
C GLU A 43 -12.10 -6.41 -7.22
N LEU A 44 -11.63 -7.66 -7.19
CA LEU A 44 -10.43 -8.04 -6.46
C LEU A 44 -9.21 -7.24 -6.93
N LEU A 45 -9.03 -7.12 -8.24
CA LEU A 45 -7.92 -6.38 -8.84
C LEU A 45 -7.97 -4.90 -8.44
N VAL A 46 -9.14 -4.27 -8.52
CA VAL A 46 -9.33 -2.86 -8.13
C VAL A 46 -8.95 -2.67 -6.65
N ILE A 47 -9.45 -3.53 -5.75
CA ILE A 47 -9.17 -3.43 -4.32
C ILE A 47 -7.67 -3.59 -4.05
N VAL A 48 -7.03 -4.61 -4.64
CA VAL A 48 -5.59 -4.87 -4.46
C VAL A 48 -4.77 -3.67 -4.94
N VAL A 49 -5.06 -3.14 -6.13
CA VAL A 49 -4.36 -1.98 -6.69
C VAL A 49 -4.53 -0.75 -5.78
N VAL A 50 -5.75 -0.45 -5.34
CA VAL A 50 -6.02 0.68 -4.43
C VAL A 50 -5.26 0.53 -3.12
N MET A 51 -5.27 -0.66 -2.52
CA MET A 51 -4.57 -0.92 -1.26
C MET A 51 -3.04 -0.81 -1.40
N VAL A 52 -2.48 -1.30 -2.51
CA VAL A 52 -1.05 -1.16 -2.82
C VAL A 52 -0.68 0.31 -2.99
N LEU A 53 -1.47 1.09 -3.72
CA LEU A 53 -1.23 2.51 -3.91
C LEU A 53 -1.26 3.29 -2.59
N ILE A 54 -2.29 3.06 -1.75
CA ILE A 54 -2.39 3.68 -0.42
C ILE A 54 -1.18 3.33 0.43
N SER A 55 -0.77 2.05 0.43
CA SER A 55 0.38 1.57 1.20
C SER A 55 1.69 2.18 0.70
N ALA A 56 1.89 2.26 -0.62
CA ALA A 56 3.06 2.89 -1.23
C ALA A 56 3.17 4.38 -0.86
N LEU A 57 2.05 5.11 -0.89
CA LEU A 57 2.01 6.51 -0.46
C LEU A 57 2.39 6.67 1.03
N ARG A 58 1.90 5.79 1.90
CA ARG A 58 2.30 5.79 3.31
C ARG A 58 3.78 5.49 3.48
N VAL A 59 4.28 4.42 2.88
CA VAL A 59 5.69 4.00 2.98
C VAL A 59 6.63 5.10 2.47
N THR A 60 6.30 5.75 1.36
CA THR A 60 7.11 6.84 0.81
C THR A 60 7.11 8.06 1.74
N ARG A 61 5.97 8.41 2.35
CA ARG A 61 5.90 9.47 3.38
C ARG A 61 6.76 9.13 4.60
N LEU A 62 6.68 7.90 5.11
CA LEU A 62 7.49 7.45 6.25
C LEU A 62 8.99 7.49 5.92
N LYS A 63 9.40 7.01 4.74
CA LYS A 63 10.81 7.09 4.29
C LYS A 63 11.30 8.54 4.23
N ARG A 64 10.46 9.48 3.79
CA ARG A 64 10.79 10.92 3.78
C ARG A 64 10.96 11.47 5.20
N GLN A 65 10.09 11.09 6.12
CA GLN A 65 10.18 11.49 7.53
C GLN A 65 11.46 10.98 8.18
N ILE A 66 11.79 9.70 8.00
CA ILE A 66 13.04 9.09 8.52
C ILE A 66 14.27 9.85 7.99
N ARG A 67 14.30 10.16 6.68
CA ARG A 67 15.42 10.93 6.10
C ARG A 67 15.53 12.34 6.68
N ARG A 68 14.40 13.01 6.90
CA ARG A 68 14.37 14.34 7.52
C ARG A 68 14.86 14.31 8.96
N GLN A 69 14.35 13.38 9.76
CA GLN A 69 14.73 13.21 11.17
C GLN A 69 16.21 12.84 11.31
N SER A 70 16.73 11.96 10.44
CA SER A 70 18.15 11.60 10.42
C SER A 70 19.06 12.79 10.11
N ARG A 71 18.63 13.72 9.24
CA ARG A 71 19.36 14.97 9.00
C ARG A 71 19.35 15.87 10.23
N GLN A 72 18.17 16.07 10.83
CA GLN A 72 18.03 16.89 12.05
C GLN A 72 18.91 16.41 13.19
N ILE A 73 18.99 15.09 13.42
CA ILE A 73 19.88 14.50 14.44
C ILE A 73 21.34 14.83 14.15
N LYS A 74 21.79 14.68 12.90
CA LYS A 74 23.18 15.00 12.52
C LYS A 74 23.51 16.47 12.70
N ASP A 75 22.59 17.36 12.36
CA ASP A 75 22.77 18.81 12.51
C ASP A 75 22.87 19.17 14.01
N GLN A 76 22.00 18.60 14.85
CA GLN A 76 22.04 18.79 16.30
C GLN A 76 23.32 18.22 16.94
N GLU A 77 23.78 17.04 16.51
CA GLU A 77 25.06 16.47 16.97
C GLU A 77 26.24 17.36 16.59
N ALA A 78 26.22 17.97 15.40
CA ALA A 78 27.24 18.91 14.97
C ALA A 78 27.23 20.20 15.80
N GLU A 79 26.06 20.75 16.13
CA GLU A 79 25.92 21.90 17.02
C GLU A 79 26.45 21.59 18.42
N LEU A 80 26.07 20.46 19.02
CA LEU A 80 26.59 20.03 20.33
C LEU A 80 28.11 19.87 20.31
N LYS A 81 28.68 19.32 19.24
CA LYS A 81 30.13 19.20 19.08
C LYS A 81 30.80 20.58 18.98
N ASN A 82 30.22 21.51 18.22
CA ASN A 82 30.73 22.87 18.11
C ASN A 82 30.67 23.60 19.46
N LEU A 83 29.54 23.51 20.17
CA LEU A 83 29.37 24.10 21.50
C LEU A 83 30.34 23.49 22.52
N ARG A 84 30.56 22.18 22.50
CA ARG A 84 31.53 21.52 23.40
C ARG A 84 32.98 21.90 23.11
N ASN A 85 33.28 22.27 21.86
CA ASN A 85 34.60 22.69 21.44
C ASN A 85 34.80 24.20 21.51
N LEU A 86 33.82 24.97 21.98
CA LEU A 86 34.05 26.39 22.25
C LEU A 86 35.10 26.49 23.36
N PRO A 87 36.22 27.20 23.13
CA PRO A 87 37.11 27.55 24.22
C PRO A 87 36.30 28.39 25.19
N ILE A 88 36.21 27.95 26.45
CA ILE A 88 35.68 28.76 27.53
C ILE A 88 36.66 29.92 27.62
N HIS A 89 36.30 31.06 27.01
CA HIS A 89 37.07 32.27 27.19
C HIS A 89 36.74 32.75 28.60
N ASP A 90 37.62 32.38 29.52
CA ASP A 90 37.69 32.96 30.86
C ASP A 90 37.74 34.48 30.70
N VAL A 91 36.64 35.12 31.07
CA VAL A 91 36.58 36.53 31.47
C VAL A 91 36.39 36.59 32.97
#